data_AF-A0A0M3REY0-F1
#
_entry.id   AF-A0A0M3REY0-F1
#
_cell.length_a   1.000
_cell.length_b   1.000
_cell.length_c   1.000
_cell.angle_alpha   90.00
_cell.angle_beta   90.00
_cell.angle_gamma   90.00
#
_symmetry.space_group_name_H-M   'P 1'
#
loop_
_entity.id
_entity.type
_entity.pdbx_description
1 polymer ?
#
loop_
_entity_poly.entity_id
_entity_poly.type
_entity_poly.pdbx_seq_one_letter_code
_entity_poly.pdbx_strand_id
1 'polypeptide(L)'
;MKKKLLAMLFSGAIAFGVFAVPGNVVNAEETCACHPVTVYGAEANIEIAKVLSSDAFKTAKADLFVKGYSWNGVANVEVVKWEDYFFKVGVKVPFVNSNGNVEYATFVDGKLAGVYPSM
;
A
#
# COMPACT_ATOMS: atom_id res chain seq x y z
N MET A 1 -41.61 6.07 -37.92
CA MET A 1 -41.52 5.61 -36.52
C MET A 1 -40.20 4.92 -36.14
N LYS A 2 -39.44 4.31 -37.06
CA LYS A 2 -38.20 3.56 -36.73
C LYS A 2 -37.00 4.40 -36.24
N LYS A 3 -36.89 5.68 -36.63
CA LYS A 3 -35.75 6.55 -36.27
C LYS A 3 -35.76 7.02 -34.80
N LYS A 4 -36.95 7.11 -34.18
CA LYS A 4 -37.10 7.56 -32.79
C LYS A 4 -36.75 6.46 -31.77
N LEU A 5 -36.91 5.19 -32.16
CA LEU A 5 -36.57 4.03 -31.33
C LEU A 5 -35.06 3.85 -31.18
N LEU A 6 -34.31 4.07 -32.27
CA LEU A 6 -32.84 4.00 -32.25
C LEU A 6 -32.25 5.08 -31.34
N ALA A 7 -32.76 6.32 -31.42
CA ALA A 7 -32.29 7.43 -30.60
C ALA A 7 -32.55 7.21 -29.09
N MET A 8 -33.59 6.46 -28.73
CA MET A 8 -33.91 6.08 -27.34
C MET A 8 -32.97 4.98 -26.81
N LEU A 9 -32.56 4.03 -27.64
CA LEU A 9 -31.65 2.94 -27.26
C LEU A 9 -30.23 3.45 -26.96
N PHE A 10 -29.74 4.42 -27.73
CA PHE A 10 -28.41 4.99 -27.50
C PHE A 10 -28.35 5.92 -26.29
N SER A 11 -29.42 6.66 -25.99
CA SER A 11 -29.46 7.51 -24.80
C SER A 11 -29.62 6.71 -23.49
N GLY A 12 -30.30 5.56 -23.52
CA GLY A 12 -30.32 4.62 -22.39
C GLY A 12 -28.97 3.93 -22.13
N ALA A 13 -28.24 3.55 -23.19
CA ALA A 13 -26.93 2.90 -23.06
C ALA A 13 -25.86 3.82 -22.45
N ILE A 14 -25.92 5.13 -22.75
CA ILE A 14 -24.99 6.12 -22.16
C ILE A 14 -25.25 6.27 -20.66
N ALA A 15 -26.51 6.23 -20.22
CA ALA A 15 -26.86 6.32 -18.80
C ALA A 15 -26.39 5.08 -17.99
N PHE A 16 -26.40 3.88 -18.58
CA PHE A 16 -25.86 2.67 -17.93
C PHE A 16 -24.33 2.60 -17.95
N GLY A 17 -23.68 3.20 -18.95
CA GLY A 17 -22.22 3.22 -19.05
C GLY A 17 -21.52 3.98 -17.93
N VAL A 18 -22.17 5.02 -17.37
CA VAL A 18 -21.61 5.79 -16.25
C VAL A 18 -21.50 4.94 -14.97
N PHE A 19 -22.30 3.88 -14.84
CA PHE A 19 -22.26 3.02 -13.66
C PHE A 19 -21.19 1.93 -13.71
N ALA A 20 -20.61 1.66 -14.89
CA ALA A 20 -19.63 0.60 -15.10
C ALA A 20 -18.17 1.08 -15.09
N VAL A 21 -17.94 2.39 -14.92
CA VAL A 21 -16.59 2.95 -14.81
C VAL A 21 -16.12 2.81 -13.35
N PRO A 22 -14.90 2.30 -13.10
CA PRO A 22 -14.30 2.32 -11.76
C PRO A 22 -14.25 3.77 -11.24
N GLY A 23 -14.79 4.01 -10.03
CA GLY A 23 -14.91 5.36 -9.43
C GLY A 23 -16.35 5.90 -9.32
N ASN A 24 -17.38 5.14 -9.72
CA ASN A 24 -18.77 5.52 -9.49
C ASN A 24 -19.21 5.30 -8.02
N VAL A 25 -20.02 6.22 -7.48
CA VAL A 25 -20.56 6.23 -6.10
C VAL A 25 -21.34 4.98 -5.69
N VAL A 26 -21.85 4.19 -6.65
CA VAL A 26 -22.54 2.90 -6.39
C VAL A 26 -21.55 1.77 -6.05
N ASN A 27 -20.27 1.96 -6.35
CA ASN A 27 -19.18 1.05 -5.99
C ASN A 27 -18.32 1.66 -4.87
N ALA A 28 -18.96 2.32 -3.90
CA ALA A 28 -18.34 2.54 -2.61
C ALA A 28 -18.38 1.19 -1.88
N GLU A 29 -17.33 0.38 -2.07
CA GLU A 29 -16.97 -0.61 -1.07
C GLU A 29 -16.96 0.10 0.29
N GLU A 30 -17.52 -0.56 1.30
CA GLU A 30 -17.58 -0.01 2.65
C GLU A 30 -16.22 0.60 2.99
N THR A 31 -16.23 1.88 3.35
CA THR A 31 -15.04 2.60 3.78
C THR A 31 -14.58 2.00 5.10
N CYS A 32 -13.94 0.84 5.02
CA CYS A 32 -12.86 0.50 5.90
C CYS A 32 -11.92 1.69 5.83
N ALA A 33 -11.94 2.51 6.88
CA ALA A 33 -11.03 3.62 7.10
C ALA A 33 -9.61 3.04 7.35
N CYS A 34 -9.10 2.30 6.36
CA CYS A 34 -7.88 1.51 6.38
C CYS A 34 -6.82 2.10 5.44
N HIS A 35 -7.09 3.26 4.84
CA HIS A 35 -6.15 3.90 3.95
C HIS A 35 -5.04 4.57 4.77
N PRO A 36 -3.79 4.08 4.68
CA PRO A 36 -2.68 4.76 5.31
C PRO A 36 -2.44 6.12 4.65
N VAL A 37 -2.05 7.11 5.45
CA VAL A 37 -1.45 8.35 4.96
C VAL A 37 0.06 8.18 4.91
N THR A 38 0.67 8.48 3.78
CA THR A 38 2.14 8.45 3.64
C THR A 38 2.76 9.64 4.35
N VAL A 39 3.80 9.37 5.14
CA VAL A 39 4.57 10.37 5.88
C VAL A 39 5.88 10.65 5.14
N TYR A 40 6.27 11.92 5.05
CA TYR A 40 7.45 12.36 4.32
C TYR A 40 8.37 13.24 5.18
N GLY A 41 9.58 13.49 4.69
CA GLY A 41 10.51 14.46 5.26
C GLY A 41 11.09 14.05 6.63
N ALA A 42 11.33 15.05 7.48
CA ALA A 42 12.00 14.84 8.77
C ALA A 42 11.25 13.87 9.70
N GLU A 43 9.91 13.90 9.65
CA GLU A 43 9.07 13.00 10.44
C GLU A 43 9.25 11.53 10.02
N ALA A 44 9.25 11.26 8.71
CA ALA A 44 9.52 9.92 8.19
C ALA A 44 10.93 9.45 8.60
N ASN A 45 11.94 10.32 8.48
CA ASN A 45 13.32 9.99 8.82
C ASN A 45 13.50 9.55 10.28
N ILE A 46 12.75 10.15 11.21
CA ILE A 46 12.78 9.76 12.63
C ILE A 46 12.28 8.32 12.79
N GLU A 47 11.16 7.96 12.16
CA GLU A 47 10.58 6.62 12.26
C GLU A 47 11.44 5.56 11.54
N ILE A 48 12.00 5.92 10.39
CA ILE A 48 12.98 5.09 9.67
C ILE A 48 14.20 4.82 10.56
N ALA A 49 14.78 5.86 11.17
CA ALA A 49 15.95 5.71 12.03
C ALA A 49 15.67 4.82 13.25
N LYS A 50 14.50 4.98 13.89
CA LYS A 50 14.05 4.13 14.99
C LYS A 50 13.98 2.66 14.56
N VAL A 51 13.37 2.36 13.42
CA VAL A 51 13.26 0.98 12.93
C VAL A 51 14.61 0.41 12.54
N LEU A 52 15.41 1.13 11.74
CA LEU A 52 16.71 0.63 11.26
C LEU A 52 17.75 0.42 12.39
N SER A 53 17.61 1.10 13.53
CA SER A 53 18.46 0.89 14.71
C SER A 53 17.95 -0.21 15.65
N SER A 54 16.70 -0.66 15.49
CA SER A 54 16.06 -1.65 16.35
C SER A 54 16.62 -3.06 16.17
N ASP A 55 16.54 -3.87 17.22
CA ASP A 55 16.89 -5.29 17.15
C ASP A 55 15.89 -6.07 16.30
N ALA A 56 14.62 -5.65 16.26
CA ALA A 56 13.61 -6.24 15.38
C ALA A 56 14.03 -6.16 13.91
N PHE A 57 14.56 -5.02 13.46
CA PHE A 57 15.08 -4.90 12.10
C PHE A 57 16.33 -5.75 11.89
N LYS A 58 17.29 -5.75 12.82
CA LYS A 58 18.52 -6.55 12.70
C LYS A 58 18.21 -8.04 12.57
N THR A 59 17.30 -8.55 13.40
CA THR A 59 16.82 -9.93 13.34
C THR A 59 16.12 -10.21 12.03
N ALA A 60 15.15 -9.38 11.63
CA ALA A 60 14.43 -9.56 10.37
C ALA A 60 15.38 -9.56 9.15
N LYS A 61 16.37 -8.66 9.14
CA LYS A 61 17.38 -8.57 8.09
C LYS A 61 18.23 -9.84 8.03
N ALA A 62 18.66 -10.38 9.17
CA ALA A 62 19.42 -11.62 9.22
C ALA A 62 18.60 -12.82 8.72
N ASP A 63 17.35 -12.93 9.18
CA ASP A 63 16.43 -14.00 8.77
C ASP A 63 16.13 -13.96 7.27
N LEU A 64 15.89 -12.75 6.74
CA LEU A 64 15.64 -12.54 5.32
C LEU A 64 16.89 -12.83 4.47
N PHE A 65 18.07 -12.46 4.96
CA PHE A 65 19.32 -12.77 4.29
C PHE A 65 19.53 -14.29 4.15
N VAL A 66 19.26 -15.07 5.21
CA VAL A 66 19.31 -16.55 5.16
C VAL A 66 18.32 -17.12 4.14
N LYS A 67 17.20 -16.45 3.90
CA LYS A 67 16.19 -16.81 2.89
C LYS A 67 16.54 -16.34 1.47
N GLY A 68 17.73 -15.75 1.26
CA GLY A 68 18.19 -15.28 -0.04
C GLY A 68 17.69 -13.90 -0.43
N TYR A 69 17.19 -13.10 0.51
CA TYR A 69 16.82 -11.72 0.26
C TYR A 69 18.02 -10.79 0.44
N SER A 70 18.02 -9.68 -0.28
CA SER A 70 19.00 -8.60 -0.13
C SER A 70 18.31 -7.28 0.20
N TRP A 71 18.87 -6.52 1.13
CA TRP A 71 18.29 -5.24 1.54
C TRP A 71 18.54 -4.18 0.46
N ASN A 72 17.48 -3.49 0.00
CA ASN A 72 17.53 -2.50 -1.08
C ASN A 72 17.75 -1.05 -0.58
N GLY A 73 18.56 -0.90 0.48
CA GLY A 73 18.92 0.39 1.06
C GLY A 73 17.74 1.17 1.67
N VAL A 74 18.02 2.42 2.04
CA VAL A 74 17.07 3.30 2.75
C VAL A 74 16.21 4.16 1.83
N ALA A 75 16.63 4.36 0.58
CA ALA A 75 16.02 5.32 -0.33
C ALA A 75 14.54 5.04 -0.65
N ASN A 76 14.13 3.77 -0.61
CA ASN A 76 12.75 3.34 -0.89
C ASN A 76 12.03 2.85 0.37
N VAL A 77 12.48 3.27 1.56
CA VAL A 77 11.75 3.00 2.80
C VAL A 77 10.55 3.94 2.88
N GLU A 78 9.36 3.37 3.06
CA GLU A 78 8.12 4.13 3.15
C GLU A 78 7.63 4.18 4.59
N VAL A 79 7.10 5.33 5.01
CA VAL A 79 6.45 5.48 6.30
C VAL A 79 4.98 5.79 6.07
N VAL A 80 4.13 5.09 6.79
CA VAL A 80 2.68 5.22 6.71
C VAL A 80 2.08 5.37 8.10
N LYS A 81 0.97 6.10 8.20
CA LYS A 81 0.19 6.24 9.41
C LYS A 81 -1.26 5.85 9.16
N TRP A 82 -1.84 5.11 10.10
CA TRP A 82 -3.28 4.83 10.12
C TRP A 82 -3.91 5.62 11.25
N GLU A 83 -4.62 6.70 10.91
CA GLU A 83 -5.27 7.58 11.90
C GLU A 83 -6.41 6.83 12.60
N ASP A 84 -7.19 6.05 11.86
CA ASP A 84 -8.34 5.31 12.37
C ASP A 84 -7.98 4.03 13.13
N TYR A 85 -6.71 3.60 13.10
CA TYR A 85 -6.23 2.36 13.70
C TYR A 85 -5.25 2.63 14.86
N PHE A 86 -5.69 3.40 15.86
CA PHE A 86 -4.93 3.79 17.05
C PHE A 86 -3.63 4.60 16.76
N PHE A 87 -3.61 5.40 15.68
CA PHE A 87 -2.43 6.18 15.28
C PHE A 87 -1.16 5.34 15.11
N LYS A 88 -1.31 4.14 14.51
CA LYS A 88 -0.16 3.26 14.29
C LYS A 88 0.75 3.79 13.19
N VAL A 89 2.05 3.63 13.41
CA VAL A 89 3.09 3.97 12.44
C VAL A 89 3.63 2.68 11.83
N GLY A 90 3.54 2.58 10.50
CA GLY A 90 4.15 1.53 9.71
C GLY A 90 5.41 2.03 9.01
N VAL A 91 6.50 1.27 9.10
CA VAL A 91 7.71 1.49 8.31
C VAL A 91 7.93 0.28 7.41
N LYS A 92 7.87 0.49 6.10
CA LYS A 92 8.04 -0.54 5.08
C LYS A 92 9.48 -0.49 4.56
N VAL A 93 10.27 -1.53 4.87
CA VAL A 93 11.68 -1.59 4.46
C VAL A 93 11.82 -2.53 3.25
N PRO A 94 12.39 -2.08 2.13
CA PRO A 94 12.44 -2.84 0.89
C PRO A 94 13.55 -3.88 0.88
N PHE A 95 13.23 -5.10 0.45
CA PHE A 95 14.15 -6.21 0.21
C PHE A 95 13.90 -6.79 -1.18
N VAL A 96 14.96 -7.17 -1.88
CA VAL A 96 14.90 -7.90 -3.14
C VAL A 96 14.99 -9.39 -2.83
N ASN A 97 13.98 -10.17 -3.22
CA ASN A 97 13.97 -11.62 -3.04
C ASN A 97 14.85 -12.33 -4.08
N SER A 98 14.98 -13.65 -3.96
CA SER A 98 15.82 -14.46 -4.87
C SER A 98 15.38 -14.45 -6.34
N ASN A 99 14.12 -14.07 -6.61
CA ASN A 99 13.59 -13.90 -7.95
C ASN A 99 13.80 -12.50 -8.52
N GLY A 100 14.41 -11.59 -7.75
CA GLY A 100 14.62 -10.20 -8.13
C GLY A 100 13.43 -9.27 -7.86
N ASN A 101 12.38 -9.75 -7.20
CA ASN A 101 11.20 -8.94 -6.89
C ASN A 101 11.40 -8.16 -5.59
N VAL A 102 10.87 -6.94 -5.52
CA VAL A 102 10.87 -6.13 -4.30
C VAL A 102 9.70 -6.52 -3.42
N GLU A 103 10.00 -6.86 -2.17
CA GLU A 103 9.05 -7.08 -1.09
C GLU A 103 9.42 -6.21 0.10
N TYR A 104 8.45 -5.84 0.92
CA TYR A 104 8.63 -4.94 2.04
C TYR A 104 8.46 -5.66 3.36
N ALA A 105 9.54 -5.70 4.15
CA ALA A 105 9.45 -6.02 5.56
C ALA A 105 8.78 -4.84 6.27
N THR A 106 7.55 -5.04 6.73
CA THR A 106 6.73 -3.99 7.33
C THR A 106 6.83 -4.07 8.85
N PHE A 107 7.22 -2.97 9.47
CA PHE A 107 7.33 -2.82 10.91
C PHE A 107 6.21 -1.92 11.41
N VAL A 108 5.39 -2.41 12.33
CA VAL A 108 4.33 -1.62 12.97
C VAL A 108 4.69 -1.44 14.43
N ASP A 109 4.76 -0.18 14.88
CA ASP A 109 5.22 0.19 16.22
C ASP A 109 6.57 -0.46 16.58
N GLY A 110 7.48 -0.53 15.60
CA GLY A 110 8.82 -1.09 15.75
C GLY A 110 8.92 -2.62 15.73
N LYS A 111 7.82 -3.36 15.55
CA LYS A 111 7.80 -4.83 15.47
C LYS A 111 7.53 -5.29 14.05
N LEU A 112 8.19 -6.36 13.61
CA LEU A 112 7.93 -6.96 12.30
C LEU A 112 6.49 -7.50 12.26
N ALA A 113 5.67 -6.94 11.38
CA ALA A 113 4.31 -7.36 11.12
C ALA A 113 4.21 -8.37 9.96
N GLY A 114 5.21 -8.40 9.08
CA GLY A 114 5.29 -9.35 7.98
C GLY A 114 6.12 -8.84 6.81
N VAL A 115 6.20 -9.65 5.77
CA VAL A 115 6.89 -9.34 4.51
C VAL A 115 5.84 -9.47 3.41
N TYR A 116 5.65 -8.40 2.65
CA TYR A 116 4.55 -8.29 1.69
C TYR A 116 5.09 -7.79 0.35
N PRO A 117 4.52 -8.21 -0.80
CA PRO A 117 4.89 -7.66 -2.09
C PRO A 117 4.61 -6.15 -2.18
N SER A 118 5.30 -5.46 -3.07
CA SER A 118 4.93 -4.09 -3.45
C SER A 118 3.46 -4.09 -3.92
N MET A 119 2.61 -3.29 -3.27
CA MET A 119 1.25 -3.02 -3.74
C MET A 119 1.28 -2.03 -4.90
#